data_AF-A0A9P0M655-F1
#
_entry.id   AF-A0A9P0M655-F1
#
_cell.length_a   1.000
_cell.length_b   1.000
_cell.length_c   1.000
_cell.angle_alpha   90.00
_cell.angle_beta   90.00
_cell.angle_gamma   90.00
#
_symmetry.space_group_name_H-M   'P 1'
#
loop_
_entity.id
_entity.type
_entity.pdbx_description
1 polymer ?
#
loop_
_entity_poly.entity_id
_entity_poly.type
_entity_poly.pdbx_seq_one_letter_code
_entity_poly.pdbx_strand_id
1 'polypeptide(L)' 'MKVLSNDSMRPNRLERHLKQQHPTLVLKTKEFFPSKAESLKRMRLDKSGSYHTALFEIAFMIAKQKKPQTIGE' A
#
# COMPACT_ATOMS: atom_id res chain seq x y z
N MET A 1 3.10 -6.99 -6.38
CA MET A 1 1.86 -7.36 -5.67
C MET A 1 0.69 -7.21 -6.64
N LYS A 2 -0.10 -8.26 -6.85
CA LYS A 2 -1.31 -8.17 -7.68
C LYS A 2 -2.46 -7.70 -6.79
N VAL A 3 -3.03 -6.53 -7.10
CA VAL A 3 -4.19 -6.00 -6.36
C VAL A 3 -5.41 -6.84 -6.71
N LEU A 4 -6.12 -7.35 -5.70
CA LEU A 4 -7.37 -8.10 -5.87
C LEU A 4 -8.44 -7.16 -6.43
N SER A 5 -8.92 -7.45 -7.63
CA SER A 5 -10.10 -6.77 -8.19
C SER A 5 -11.36 -7.20 -7.44
N ASN A 6 -12.40 -6.34 -7.41
CA ASN A 6 -13.67 -6.62 -6.73
C ASN A 6 -14.27 -7.98 -7.12
N ASP A 7 -14.21 -8.34 -8.40
CA ASP A 7 -14.70 -9.62 -8.89
C ASP A 7 -13.94 -10.83 -8.29
N SER A 8 -12.66 -10.65 -7.96
CA SER A 8 -11.84 -11.68 -7.32
C SER A 8 -12.17 -11.88 -5.84
N MET A 9 -13.00 -11.02 -5.23
CA MET A 9 -13.49 -11.17 -3.85
C MET A 9 -14.66 -12.15 -3.76
N ARG A 10 -15.22 -12.61 -4.89
CA ARG A 10 -16.25 -13.67 -4.91
C ARG A 10 -15.66 -14.97 -4.33
N PRO A 11 -16.37 -15.73 -3.48
CA PRO A 11 -15.80 -16.85 -2.72
C PRO A 11 -15.02 -17.87 -3.56
N ASN A 12 -15.62 -18.35 -4.65
CA ASN A 12 -14.99 -19.33 -5.55
C ASN A 12 -13.76 -18.75 -6.29
N ARG A 13 -13.77 -17.46 -6.60
CA ARG A 13 -12.65 -16.78 -7.29
C ARG A 13 -11.53 -16.46 -6.32
N LEU A 14 -11.87 -16.06 -5.10
CA LEU A 14 -10.94 -15.77 -4.02
C LEU A 14 -10.19 -17.03 -3.60
N GLU A 15 -10.90 -18.15 -3.40
CA GLU A 15 -10.26 -19.42 -3.06
C GLU A 15 -9.23 -19.86 -4.12
N ARG A 16 -9.63 -19.82 -5.40
CA ARG A 16 -8.73 -20.11 -6.51
C ARG A 16 -7.53 -19.18 -6.55
N HIS A 17 -7.76 -17.87 -6.36
CA HIS A 17 -6.70 -16.88 -6.33
C HIS A 17 -5.69 -17.17 -5.21
N LEU A 18 -6.17 -17.46 -4.00
CA LEU A 18 -5.31 -17.82 -2.87
C LEU A 18 -4.50 -19.08 -3.19
N LYS A 19 -5.11 -20.13 -3.75
CA LYS A 19 -4.39 -21.35 -4.16
C LYS A 19 -3.29 -21.09 -5.20
N GLN A 20 -3.55 -20.24 -6.19
CA GLN A 20 -2.64 -20.00 -7.31
C GLN A 20 -1.55 -18.96 -7.02
N GLN A 21 -1.85 -17.96 -6.21
CA GLN A 21 -0.96 -16.79 -6.02
C GLN A 21 -0.41 -16.72 -4.59
N HIS A 22 -1.09 -17.33 -3.63
CA HIS A 22 -0.75 -17.26 -2.21
C HIS A 22 -0.95 -18.62 -1.52
N PRO A 23 -0.29 -19.70 -1.98
CA PRO A 23 -0.51 -21.05 -1.42
C PRO A 23 -0.26 -21.12 0.09
N THR A 24 0.62 -20.26 0.61
CA THR A 24 0.91 -20.13 2.05
C THR A 24 -0.24 -19.56 2.87
N LEU A 25 -1.21 -18.88 2.25
CA LEU A 25 -2.39 -18.33 2.91
C LEU A 25 -3.56 -19.31 2.94
N VAL A 26 -3.58 -20.31 2.05
CA VAL A 26 -4.65 -21.33 1.99
C VAL A 26 -4.66 -22.20 3.23
N LEU A 27 -3.48 -22.45 3.81
CA LEU A 27 -3.31 -23.26 5.01
C LEU A 27 -3.62 -22.50 6.31
N LYS A 28 -3.93 -21.20 6.24
CA LYS A 28 -4.14 -20.39 7.44
C LYS A 28 -5.58 -20.46 7.91
N THR A 29 -5.74 -20.51 9.23
CA THR A 29 -7.05 -20.55 9.89
C THR A 29 -7.81 -19.26 9.64
N LYS A 30 -9.14 -19.33 9.75
CA LYS A 30 -10.04 -18.17 9.57
C LYS A 30 -9.67 -17.00 10.48
N GLU A 31 -9.10 -17.28 11.65
CA GLU A 31 -8.65 -16.31 12.65
C GLU A 31 -7.38 -15.53 12.25
N PHE A 32 -6.61 -16.03 11.28
CA PHE A 32 -5.42 -15.34 10.77
C PHE A 32 -5.77 -14.01 10.08
N PHE A 33 -6.84 -13.97 9.31
CA PHE A 33 -7.23 -12.76 8.58
C PHE A 33 -7.64 -11.58 9.48
N PRO A 34 -8.53 -11.76 10.49
CA PRO A 34 -8.86 -10.68 11.42
C PRO A 34 -7.66 -10.27 12.27
N SER A 35 -6.87 -11.22 12.80
CA SER A 35 -5.65 -10.89 13.56
C SER A 35 -4.61 -10.14 12.72
N LYS A 36 -4.42 -10.52 11.46
CA LYS A 36 -3.55 -9.80 10.51
C LYS A 36 -4.09 -8.41 10.19
N ALA A 37 -5.40 -8.25 10.02
CA ALA A 37 -6.02 -6.95 9.79
C ALA A 37 -5.81 -6.02 10.99
N GLU A 38 -6.01 -6.50 12.21
CA GLU A 38 -5.75 -5.73 13.44
C GLU A 38 -4.27 -5.38 13.59
N SER A 39 -3.36 -6.31 13.28
CA SER A 39 -1.92 -6.05 13.24
C SER A 39 -1.57 -4.94 12.23
N LEU A 40 -2.14 -4.96 11.02
CA LEU A 40 -1.91 -3.94 10.00
C LEU A 40 -2.51 -2.58 10.38
N LYS A 41 -3.69 -2.55 11.03
CA LYS A 41 -4.27 -1.32 11.58
C LYS A 41 -3.36 -0.70 12.66
N ARG A 42 -2.80 -1.52 13.55
CA ARG A 42 -1.84 -1.08 14.56
C ARG A 42 -0.52 -0.61 13.94
N MET A 43 -0.05 -1.27 12.88
CA MET A 43 1.16 -0.86 12.16
C MET A 43 1.01 0.50 11.46
N ARG A 44 -0.20 0.85 11.01
CA ARG A 44 -0.50 2.20 10.48
C ARG A 44 -0.46 3.31 11.53
N LEU A 45 -0.39 2.96 12.82
CA LEU A 45 -0.26 3.93 13.92
C LEU A 45 1.20 4.24 14.27
N ASP A 46 2.18 3.72 13.53
CA ASP A 46 3.51 4.33 13.53
C ASP A 46 3.36 5.71 12.86
N LYS A 47 3.06 6.70 13.70
CA LYS A 47 2.98 8.13 13.39
C LYS A 47 4.33 8.69 12.95
N SER A 48 5.31 7.86 12.59
CA SER A 48 6.42 8.32 11.77
C SER A 48 5.91 8.47 10.34
N GLY A 49 5.28 9.60 10.05
CA GLY A 49 5.13 10.12 8.69
C GLY A 49 6.48 10.43 8.02
N SER A 50 7.53 9.66 8.34
CA SER A 50 8.91 9.83 7.87
C SER A 50 9.06 9.67 6.37
N TYR A 51 8.06 9.14 5.66
CA TYR A 51 8.08 9.06 4.20
C TYR A 51 7.63 10.37 3.52
N HIS A 52 7.07 11.32 4.27
CA HIS A 52 6.57 12.60 3.72
C HIS A 52 7.48 13.79 3.98
N THR A 53 8.42 13.70 4.93
CA THR A 53 9.35 14.80 5.23
C THR A 53 10.28 15.07 4.05
N ALA A 54 10.89 14.02 3.47
CA ALA A 54 11.83 14.18 2.36
C ALA A 54 11.17 14.78 1.10
N LEU A 55 9.97 14.33 0.72
CA LEU A 55 9.25 14.89 -0.44
C LEU A 55 8.83 16.36 -0.20
N PHE A 56 8.38 16.67 1.01
CA PHE A 56 8.00 18.03 1.38
C PHE A 56 9.22 18.96 1.38
N GLU A 57 10.35 18.52 1.90
CA GLU A 57 11.59 19.30 1.98
C GLU A 57 12.19 19.55 0.59
N ILE A 58 12.15 18.56 -0.31
CA ILE A 58 12.51 18.74 -1.72
C ILE A 58 11.57 19.75 -2.41
N ALA A 59 10.25 19.60 -2.26
CA ALA A 59 9.27 20.52 -2.84
C ALA A 59 9.44 21.96 -2.31
N PHE A 60 9.71 22.10 -1.02
CA PHE A 60 9.98 23.39 -0.37
C PHE A 60 11.27 24.03 -0.87
N MET A 61 12.34 23.27 -1.06
CA MET A 61 13.59 23.75 -1.66
C MET A 61 13.39 24.21 -3.12
N ILE A 62 12.63 23.46 -3.91
CA ILE A 62 12.29 23.83 -5.29
C ILE A 62 11.48 25.14 -5.32
N ALA A 63 10.48 25.26 -4.45
CA ALA A 63 9.66 26.47 -4.33
C ALA A 63 10.47 27.70 -3.88
N LYS A 64 11.38 27.54 -2.90
CA LYS A 64 12.28 28.62 -2.47
C LYS A 64 13.27 29.05 -3.55
N GLN A 65 13.70 28.14 -4.42
CA GLN A 65 14.68 28.45 -5.44
C GLN A 65 14.14 29.31 -6.60
N LYS A 66 12.82 29.58 -6.69
CA LYS A 66 12.16 30.50 -7.66
C LYS A 66 12.82 30.52 -9.05
N LYS A 67 13.37 29.40 -9.53
CA LYS A 67 13.94 29.36 -10.87
C LYS A 67 12.76 29.36 -11.83
N PRO A 68 12.55 30.42 -12.63
CA PRO A 68 11.60 30.33 -13.72
C PRO A 68 12.10 29.20 -14.61
N GLN A 69 11.33 28.12 -14.71
CA GLN A 69 11.49 27.20 -15.81
C GLN A 69 10.95 27.94 -17.02
N THR A 70 11.81 28.71 -17.68
CA THR A 70 11.52 29.24 -19.00
C THR A 70 11.45 28.04 -19.94
N ILE A 71 10.24 27.48 -20.08
CA ILE A 71 9.88 26.73 -21.28
C ILE A 71 9.75 27.80 -22.36
N GLY A 72 10.89 28.10 -22.99
CA GLY A 72 10.93 28.69 -24.32
C GLY A 72 10.83 27.55 -25.33
N GLU A 73 10.02 27.79 -26.37
CA GLU A 73 9.64 26.89 -27.47
C GLU A 73 10.78 26.11 -28.13
#